data_AF-A0A0D2AUQ3-F1
#
_entry.id   AF-A0A0D2AUQ3-F1
#
_cell.length_a   1.000
_cell.length_b   1.000
_cell.length_c   1.000
_cell.angle_alpha   90.00
_cell.angle_beta   90.00
_cell.angle_gamma   90.00
#
_symmetry.space_group_name_H-M   'P 1'
#
loop_
_entity.id
_entity.type
_entity.pdbx_description
1 polymer ?
#
loop_
_entity_poly.entity_id
_entity_poly.type
_entity_poly.pdbx_seq_one_letter_code
_entity_poly.pdbx_strand_id
1 'polypeptide(L)'
;MYLRSLPRAARASTSTSTACTRITSPSIRCFRSSAQSLAPTFAATQQLPPMTSQSQMRSAHAISNPTLAGIEKRWEAMPPQEQAELWMQLRDRMKVDWNEMTLQEKKAAWWIAFGPHGPRAEAAPGEWTKVWLYTAVGLGISLATFMLIHSMARPPPRTMTKEWQEATNEYLKSEKSNPMYGISREGYTGPGFVQSKSAKAQGIKLEPDE
;
A
#
# COMPACT_ATOMS: atom_id res chain seq x y z
N MET A 1 2.62 -5.00 69.43
CA MET A 1 1.48 -5.40 68.58
C MET A 1 1.46 -4.51 67.34
N TYR A 2 1.65 -5.13 66.18
CA TYR A 2 1.48 -4.64 64.80
C TYR A 2 1.96 -3.23 64.39
N LEU A 3 3.19 -3.19 63.87
CA LEU A 3 3.64 -2.27 62.82
C LEU A 3 2.93 -2.62 61.50
N ARG A 4 2.39 -1.63 60.78
CA ARG A 4 2.08 -1.77 59.35
C ARG A 4 2.86 -0.71 58.56
N SER A 5 3.93 -1.19 57.95
CA SER A 5 4.78 -0.52 56.97
C SER A 5 4.10 -0.48 55.59
N LEU A 6 4.30 0.63 54.88
CA LEU A 6 4.11 0.77 53.44
C LEU A 6 5.04 -0.18 52.66
N PRO A 7 4.70 -0.48 51.40
CA PRO A 7 5.74 -0.55 50.38
C PRO A 7 5.50 0.36 49.17
N ARG A 8 6.64 0.66 48.56
CA ARG A 8 6.99 1.60 47.52
C ARG A 8 7.32 0.83 46.23
N ALA A 9 7.01 1.42 45.08
CA ALA A 9 7.53 1.13 43.72
C ALA A 9 7.19 -0.26 43.15
N ALA A 10 7.21 -0.56 41.85
CA ALA A 10 7.78 0.10 40.67
C ALA A 10 7.04 -0.34 39.39
N ARG A 11 7.24 0.45 38.34
CA ARG A 11 6.84 0.26 36.94
C ARG A 11 7.69 -0.85 36.30
N ALA A 12 7.07 -1.75 35.52
CA ALA A 12 7.75 -2.53 34.50
C ALA A 12 6.80 -2.84 33.34
N SER A 13 7.14 -2.29 32.17
CA SER A 13 6.57 -2.63 30.88
C SER A 13 7.12 -3.99 30.43
N THR A 14 6.30 -4.82 29.78
CA THR A 14 6.80 -5.97 29.03
C THR A 14 5.99 -6.11 27.74
N SER A 15 6.69 -5.86 26.63
CA SER A 15 6.27 -6.24 25.27
C SER A 15 6.51 -7.72 25.06
N THR A 16 5.57 -8.43 24.44
CA THR A 16 5.79 -9.67 23.66
C THR A 16 4.56 -9.87 22.76
N SER A 17 4.66 -9.57 21.47
CA SER A 17 4.97 -10.50 20.37
C SER A 17 3.92 -11.59 20.15
N THR A 18 2.99 -11.31 19.23
CA THR A 18 2.07 -12.29 18.65
C THR A 18 2.86 -13.21 17.72
N ALA A 19 3.08 -14.46 18.15
CA ALA A 19 3.83 -15.47 17.41
C ALA A 19 2.99 -16.09 16.28
N CYS A 20 3.61 -16.19 15.09
CA CYS A 20 3.20 -17.02 13.97
C CYS A 20 3.08 -18.49 14.37
N THR A 21 1.95 -19.13 14.06
CA THR A 21 1.85 -20.59 14.04
C THR A 21 1.71 -21.06 12.60
N ARG A 22 2.83 -21.58 12.09
CA ARG A 22 2.96 -22.28 10.80
C ARG A 22 2.45 -23.72 11.05
N ILE A 23 1.25 -24.04 10.57
CA ILE A 23 0.69 -25.41 10.68
C ILE A 23 1.39 -26.29 9.64
N THR A 24 2.11 -27.28 10.13
CA THR A 24 2.71 -28.38 9.37
C THR A 24 1.67 -29.48 9.14
N SER A 25 1.39 -29.80 7.87
CA SER A 25 0.60 -30.97 7.49
C SER A 25 1.44 -32.25 7.60
N PRO A 26 1.05 -33.27 8.39
CA PRO A 26 1.62 -34.60 8.25
C PRO A 26 0.91 -35.36 7.12
N SER A 27 1.71 -35.74 6.12
CA SER A 27 1.34 -36.71 5.08
C SER A 27 1.27 -38.11 5.71
N ILE A 28 0.09 -38.73 5.72
CA ILE A 28 -0.08 -40.15 6.08
C ILE A 28 -0.62 -40.87 4.85
N ARG A 29 0.26 -41.61 4.18
CA ARG A 29 -0.06 -42.58 3.13
C ARG A 29 -0.50 -43.87 3.81
N CYS A 30 -1.76 -44.27 3.62
CA CYS A 30 -2.22 -45.62 3.91
C CYS A 30 -2.47 -46.35 2.58
N PHE A 31 -1.62 -47.33 2.27
CA PHE A 31 -1.92 -48.36 1.28
C PHE A 31 -2.96 -49.31 1.90
N ARG A 32 -4.15 -49.39 1.31
CA ARG A 32 -5.06 -50.52 1.51
C ARG A 32 -5.29 -51.20 0.18
N SER A 33 -4.68 -52.37 0.06
CA SER A 33 -4.99 -53.38 -0.95
C SER A 33 -6.32 -54.02 -0.60
N SER A 34 -7.26 -54.02 -1.54
CA SER A 34 -8.38 -54.94 -1.55
C SER A 34 -8.59 -55.39 -3.00
N ALA A 35 -8.01 -56.54 -3.33
CA ALA A 35 -8.33 -57.27 -4.54
C ALA A 35 -9.73 -57.88 -4.38
N GLN A 36 -10.69 -57.43 -5.20
CA GLN A 36 -11.87 -58.22 -5.55
C GLN A 36 -12.10 -58.07 -7.05
N SER A 37 -11.75 -59.13 -7.77
CA SER A 37 -12.04 -59.34 -9.18
C SER A 37 -13.44 -59.91 -9.29
N LEU A 38 -14.37 -59.15 -9.86
CA LEU A 38 -15.63 -59.67 -10.39
C LEU A 38 -15.68 -59.26 -11.85
N ALA A 39 -15.30 -60.19 -12.72
CA ALA A 39 -15.37 -60.03 -14.16
C ALA A 39 -16.81 -60.35 -14.63
N PRO A 40 -17.54 -59.38 -15.21
CA PRO A 40 -18.69 -59.71 -16.03
C PRO A 40 -18.20 -60.17 -17.42
N THR A 41 -18.49 -61.43 -17.75
CA THR A 41 -18.30 -61.99 -19.09
C THR A 41 -19.27 -61.32 -20.05
N PHE A 42 -18.79 -60.36 -20.84
CA PHE A 42 -19.53 -59.81 -21.97
C PHE A 42 -19.13 -60.57 -23.25
N ALA A 43 -20.09 -61.27 -23.86
CA ALA A 43 -19.90 -61.91 -25.14
C ALA A 43 -19.80 -60.83 -26.23
N ALA A 44 -18.62 -60.68 -26.82
CA ALA A 44 -18.38 -59.77 -27.93
C ALA A 44 -18.87 -60.39 -29.24
N THR A 45 -20.07 -60.04 -29.69
CA THR A 45 -20.41 -60.09 -31.12
C THR A 45 -19.61 -59.00 -31.84
N GLN A 46 -18.58 -59.41 -32.60
CA GLN A 46 -17.85 -58.52 -33.50
C GLN A 46 -18.78 -58.07 -34.63
N GLN A 47 -19.40 -56.91 -34.46
CA GLN A 47 -19.74 -56.05 -35.60
C GLN A 47 -18.69 -54.94 -35.62
N LEU A 48 -17.79 -54.98 -36.60
CA LEU A 48 -16.95 -53.85 -36.96
C LEU A 48 -17.87 -52.77 -37.57
N PRO A 49 -18.17 -51.65 -36.90
CA PRO A 49 -18.49 -50.44 -37.63
C PRO A 49 -17.23 -50.02 -38.40
N PRO A 50 -17.32 -49.50 -39.63
CA PRO A 50 -16.18 -48.81 -40.21
C PRO A 50 -15.81 -47.65 -39.27
N MET A 51 -14.68 -47.79 -38.56
CA MET A 51 -14.01 -46.66 -37.92
C MET A 51 -13.55 -45.73 -39.04
N THR A 52 -14.44 -44.89 -39.53
CA THR A 52 -14.03 -43.58 -40.01
C THR A 52 -13.66 -42.78 -38.75
N SER A 53 -12.50 -43.08 -38.18
CA SER A 53 -11.79 -42.11 -37.35
C SER A 53 -11.36 -41.01 -38.30
N GLN A 54 -12.31 -40.17 -38.69
CA GLN A 54 -12.00 -38.81 -39.09
C GLN A 54 -11.54 -38.13 -37.81
N SER A 55 -10.31 -38.42 -37.40
CA SER A 55 -9.50 -37.48 -36.66
C SER A 55 -9.53 -36.24 -37.53
N GLN A 56 -10.44 -35.32 -37.22
CA GLN A 56 -10.38 -33.97 -37.75
C GLN A 56 -9.03 -33.45 -37.26
N MET A 57 -8.00 -33.62 -38.08
CA MET A 57 -6.86 -32.73 -38.09
C MET A 57 -7.46 -31.38 -38.43
N ARG A 58 -7.97 -30.68 -37.41
CA ARG A 58 -8.25 -29.26 -37.52
C ARG A 58 -6.89 -28.68 -37.79
N SER A 59 -6.65 -28.33 -39.04
CA SER A 59 -5.52 -27.47 -39.39
C SER A 59 -5.61 -26.27 -38.46
N ALA A 60 -4.47 -25.84 -37.95
CA ALA A 60 -4.38 -24.77 -36.98
C ALA A 60 -4.77 -23.47 -37.69
N HIS A 61 -6.07 -23.25 -37.88
CA HIS A 61 -6.64 -22.11 -38.57
C HIS A 61 -6.28 -20.85 -37.79
N ALA A 62 -5.85 -19.81 -38.50
CA ALA A 62 -5.58 -18.52 -37.89
C ALA A 62 -6.81 -18.07 -37.10
N ILE A 63 -6.58 -17.62 -35.86
CA ILE A 63 -7.66 -17.12 -35.02
C ILE A 63 -8.22 -15.85 -35.66
N SER A 64 -9.54 -15.70 -35.66
CA SER A 64 -10.19 -14.62 -36.38
C SER A 64 -9.79 -13.24 -35.84
N ASN A 65 -9.67 -12.24 -36.72
CA ASN A 65 -9.35 -10.87 -36.33
C ASN A 65 -10.32 -10.28 -35.26
N PRO A 66 -11.66 -10.43 -35.34
CA PRO A 66 -12.55 -9.87 -34.31
C PRO A 66 -12.35 -10.48 -32.91
N THR A 67 -11.92 -11.75 -32.83
CA THR A 67 -11.62 -12.39 -31.53
C THR A 67 -10.33 -11.85 -30.90
N LEU A 68 -9.33 -11.49 -31.71
CA LEU A 68 -8.01 -11.01 -31.26
C LEU A 68 -7.94 -9.47 -31.13
N ALA A 69 -8.75 -8.75 -31.88
CA ALA A 69 -8.71 -7.29 -31.93
C ALA A 69 -9.02 -6.67 -30.57
N GLY A 70 -8.08 -5.86 -30.06
CA GLY A 70 -8.23 -5.15 -28.80
C GLY A 70 -8.26 -6.06 -27.57
N ILE A 71 -7.64 -7.25 -27.63
CA ILE A 71 -7.58 -8.18 -26.49
C ILE A 71 -7.02 -7.50 -25.23
N GLU A 72 -6.11 -6.54 -25.41
CA GLU A 72 -5.47 -5.76 -24.34
C GLU A 72 -6.47 -5.08 -23.41
N LYS A 73 -7.56 -4.56 -23.97
CA LYS A 73 -8.60 -3.86 -23.21
C LYS A 73 -9.71 -4.80 -22.73
N ARG A 74 -9.96 -5.89 -23.47
CA ARG A 74 -11.10 -6.79 -23.24
C ARG A 74 -10.75 -7.98 -22.34
N TRP A 75 -9.48 -8.33 -22.22
CA TRP A 75 -9.00 -9.52 -21.49
C TRP A 75 -9.57 -9.62 -20.06
N GLU A 76 -9.46 -8.55 -19.28
CA GLU A 76 -9.95 -8.51 -17.89
C GLU A 76 -11.49 -8.50 -17.78
N ALA A 77 -12.19 -8.06 -18.83
CA ALA A 77 -13.66 -8.04 -18.88
C ALA A 77 -14.26 -9.34 -19.44
N MET A 78 -13.43 -10.23 -19.98
CA MET A 78 -13.86 -11.46 -20.64
C MET A 78 -14.19 -12.55 -19.62
N PRO A 79 -15.25 -13.35 -19.83
CA PRO A 79 -15.53 -14.51 -18.98
C PRO A 79 -14.36 -15.49 -18.91
N PRO A 80 -14.12 -16.14 -17.76
CA PRO A 80 -12.97 -17.04 -17.57
C PRO A 80 -13.01 -18.25 -18.53
N GLN A 81 -14.20 -18.66 -18.99
CA GLN A 81 -14.34 -19.71 -19.99
C GLN A 81 -13.78 -19.30 -21.36
N GLU A 82 -14.08 -18.08 -21.80
CA GLU A 82 -13.59 -17.54 -23.08
C GLU A 82 -12.08 -17.26 -23.02
N GLN A 83 -11.58 -16.80 -21.88
CA GLN A 83 -10.14 -16.66 -21.66
C GLN A 83 -9.41 -17.99 -21.81
N ALA A 84 -9.95 -19.08 -21.22
CA ALA A 84 -9.38 -20.41 -21.32
C ALA A 84 -9.43 -20.97 -22.76
N GLU A 85 -10.54 -20.76 -23.47
CA GLU A 85 -10.69 -21.18 -24.86
C GLU A 85 -9.71 -20.45 -25.78
N LEU A 86 -9.62 -19.12 -25.70
CA LEU A 86 -8.68 -18.32 -26.49
C LEU A 86 -7.24 -18.68 -26.16
N TRP A 87 -6.93 -18.91 -24.88
CA TRP A 87 -5.60 -19.37 -24.46
C TRP A 87 -5.26 -20.74 -25.06
N MET A 88 -6.20 -21.68 -25.05
CA MET A 88 -5.99 -23.01 -25.63
C MET A 88 -5.76 -22.93 -27.15
N GLN A 89 -6.59 -22.17 -27.87
CA GLN A 89 -6.43 -21.97 -29.32
C GLN A 89 -5.09 -21.31 -29.66
N LEU A 90 -4.69 -20.28 -28.91
CA LEU A 90 -3.43 -19.58 -29.14
C LEU A 90 -2.22 -20.45 -28.81
N ARG A 91 -2.31 -21.24 -27.73
CA ARG A 91 -1.30 -22.25 -27.37
C ARG A 91 -1.12 -23.30 -28.46
N ASP A 92 -2.20 -23.72 -29.11
CA ASP A 92 -2.13 -24.67 -30.22
C ASP A 92 -1.55 -24.04 -31.49
N ARG A 93 -1.84 -22.77 -31.79
CA ARG A 93 -1.21 -22.01 -32.88
C ARG A 93 0.30 -21.81 -32.67
N MET A 94 0.73 -21.56 -31.43
CA MET A 94 2.15 -21.38 -31.10
C MET A 94 3.00 -22.65 -31.24
N LYS A 95 2.38 -23.85 -31.37
CA LYS A 95 3.10 -25.11 -31.65
C LYS A 95 3.52 -25.25 -33.11
N VAL A 96 2.90 -24.50 -34.01
CA VAL A 96 3.16 -24.51 -35.47
C VAL A 96 4.27 -23.50 -35.79
N ASP A 97 4.72 -23.44 -37.05
CA ASP A 97 5.73 -22.45 -37.48
C ASP A 97 5.29 -21.01 -37.18
N TRP A 98 6.18 -20.22 -36.60
CA TRP A 98 5.89 -18.87 -36.13
C TRP A 98 5.83 -17.84 -37.26
N ASN A 99 6.32 -18.15 -38.46
CA ASN A 99 6.20 -17.25 -39.60
C ASN A 99 4.76 -17.21 -40.14
N GLU A 100 4.01 -18.30 -39.98
CA GLU A 100 2.61 -18.40 -40.38
C GLU A 100 1.64 -17.75 -39.37
N MET A 101 2.14 -17.27 -38.23
CA MET A 101 1.35 -16.61 -37.21
C MET A 101 1.24 -15.11 -37.47
N THR A 102 0.01 -14.60 -37.49
CA THR A 102 -0.29 -13.20 -37.75
C THR A 102 0.29 -12.29 -36.65
N LEU A 103 0.54 -11.03 -36.98
CA LEU A 103 1.04 -10.05 -36.00
C LEU A 103 0.07 -9.85 -34.82
N GLN A 104 -1.24 -10.00 -35.05
CA GLN A 104 -2.25 -9.87 -33.99
C GLN A 104 -2.22 -11.07 -33.04
N GLU A 105 -2.06 -12.30 -33.55
CA GLU A 105 -1.86 -13.50 -32.72
C GLU A 105 -0.59 -13.38 -31.88
N LYS A 106 0.51 -12.88 -32.47
CA LYS A 106 1.77 -12.60 -31.74
C LYS A 106 1.58 -11.58 -30.63
N LYS A 107 0.92 -10.45 -30.92
CA LYS A 107 0.64 -9.39 -29.95
C LYS A 107 -0.25 -9.89 -28.81
N ALA A 108 -1.30 -10.64 -29.14
CA ALA A 108 -2.20 -11.23 -28.16
C ALA A 108 -1.48 -12.27 -27.29
N ALA A 109 -0.64 -13.13 -27.87
CA ALA A 109 0.13 -14.13 -27.12
C ALA A 109 1.08 -13.47 -26.14
N TRP A 110 1.77 -12.42 -26.58
CA TRP A 110 2.63 -11.62 -25.72
C TRP A 110 1.83 -10.95 -24.59
N TRP A 111 0.68 -10.33 -24.91
CA TRP A 111 -0.16 -9.69 -23.89
C TRP A 111 -0.71 -10.68 -22.87
N ILE A 112 -1.21 -11.86 -23.27
CA ILE A 112 -1.77 -12.85 -22.34
C ILE A 112 -0.67 -13.49 -21.46
N ALA A 113 0.57 -13.58 -21.96
CA ALA A 113 1.69 -14.13 -21.20
C ALA A 113 2.36 -13.08 -20.28
N PHE A 114 2.43 -11.82 -20.71
CA PHE A 114 3.27 -10.79 -20.10
C PHE A 114 2.59 -9.45 -19.79
N GLY A 115 1.30 -9.30 -20.12
CA GLY A 115 0.57 -8.07 -19.91
C GLY A 115 0.33 -7.73 -18.42
N PRO A 116 -0.02 -6.47 -18.13
CA PRO A 116 -0.38 -6.00 -16.79
C PRO A 116 -1.78 -6.46 -16.39
N HIS A 117 -1.96 -7.77 -16.27
CA HIS A 117 -3.22 -8.42 -15.91
C HIS A 117 -3.01 -9.42 -14.78
N GLY A 118 -4.09 -9.80 -14.09
CA GLY A 118 -4.05 -10.74 -12.97
C GLY A 118 -3.02 -10.34 -11.89
N PRO A 119 -2.06 -11.20 -11.49
CA PRO A 119 -1.05 -10.85 -10.48
C PRO A 119 -0.09 -9.71 -10.87
N ARG A 120 -0.08 -9.30 -12.15
CA ARG A 120 0.76 -8.21 -12.67
C ARG A 120 -0.05 -6.96 -12.99
N ALA A 121 -1.31 -6.90 -12.54
CA ALA A 121 -2.14 -5.72 -12.72
C ALA A 121 -1.48 -4.49 -12.06
N GLU A 122 -1.40 -3.40 -12.82
CA GLU A 122 -0.93 -2.12 -12.31
C GLU A 122 -2.01 -1.46 -11.43
N ALA A 123 -1.59 -0.47 -10.63
CA ALA A 123 -2.51 0.36 -9.85
C ALA A 123 -3.59 0.97 -10.77
N ALA A 124 -4.83 1.01 -10.29
CA ALA A 124 -5.95 1.46 -11.11
C ALA A 124 -5.73 2.93 -11.55
N PRO A 125 -6.15 3.31 -12.77
CA PRO A 125 -6.00 4.69 -13.23
C PRO A 125 -6.72 5.65 -12.26
N GLY A 126 -5.97 6.65 -11.76
CA GLY A 126 -6.48 7.64 -10.81
C GLY A 126 -6.34 7.28 -9.32
N GLU A 127 -5.72 6.16 -8.98
CA GLU A 127 -5.46 5.77 -7.58
C GLU A 127 -4.60 6.81 -6.84
N TRP A 128 -3.55 7.33 -7.47
CA TRP A 128 -2.67 8.35 -6.89
C TRP A 128 -3.40 9.64 -6.49
N THR A 129 -4.38 10.06 -7.30
CA THR A 129 -5.19 11.24 -6.99
C THR A 129 -6.05 10.99 -5.75
N LYS A 130 -6.60 9.79 -5.59
CA LYS A 130 -7.36 9.40 -4.38
C LYS A 130 -6.47 9.39 -3.16
N VAL A 131 -5.28 8.79 -3.24
CA VAL A 131 -4.31 8.75 -2.13
C VAL A 131 -3.93 10.16 -1.70
N TRP A 132 -3.62 11.04 -2.65
CA TRP A 132 -3.27 12.42 -2.36
C TRP A 132 -4.43 13.17 -1.70
N LEU A 133 -5.64 13.04 -2.25
CA LEU A 133 -6.84 13.68 -1.70
C LEU A 133 -7.13 13.22 -0.28
N TYR A 134 -7.12 11.91 -0.01
CA TYR A 134 -7.37 11.39 1.33
C TYR A 134 -6.28 11.79 2.33
N THR A 135 -5.02 11.83 1.89
CA THR A 135 -3.92 12.32 2.73
C THR A 135 -4.11 13.80 3.08
N ALA A 136 -4.46 14.64 2.10
CA ALA A 136 -4.73 16.05 2.31
C ALA A 136 -5.92 16.28 3.26
N VAL A 137 -6.99 15.50 3.11
CA VAL A 137 -8.14 15.51 4.02
C VAL A 137 -7.73 15.12 5.44
N GLY A 138 -6.93 14.06 5.60
CA GLY A 138 -6.41 13.64 6.91
C GLY A 138 -5.58 14.73 7.59
N LEU A 139 -4.68 15.39 6.84
CA LEU A 139 -3.92 16.53 7.34
C LEU A 139 -4.84 17.70 7.73
N GLY A 140 -5.84 18.01 6.90
CA GLY A 140 -6.84 19.05 7.20
C GLY A 140 -7.62 18.79 8.49
N ILE A 141 -8.08 17.55 8.69
CA ILE A 141 -8.79 17.14 9.93
C ILE A 141 -7.86 17.26 11.14
N SER A 142 -6.59 16.83 11.01
CA SER A 142 -5.62 16.93 12.11
C SER A 142 -5.35 18.39 12.52
N LEU A 143 -5.15 19.29 11.54
CA LEU A 143 -4.95 20.71 11.78
C LEU A 143 -6.18 21.38 12.38
N ALA A 144 -7.37 21.06 11.86
CA ALA A 144 -8.63 21.59 12.41
C ALA A 144 -8.82 21.16 13.87
N THR A 145 -8.58 19.89 14.18
CA THR A 145 -8.66 19.35 15.55
C THR A 145 -7.65 20.03 16.47
N PHE A 146 -6.40 20.18 16.02
CA PHE A 146 -5.35 20.87 16.78
C PHE A 146 -5.72 22.32 17.07
N MET A 147 -6.17 23.08 16.05
CA MET A 147 -6.52 24.48 16.20
C MET A 147 -7.74 24.69 17.10
N LEU A 148 -8.73 23.78 17.05
CA LEU A 148 -9.87 23.81 17.94
C LEU A 148 -9.44 23.66 19.41
N ILE A 149 -8.63 22.66 19.70
CA ILE A 149 -8.11 22.44 21.07
C ILE A 149 -7.21 23.60 21.50
N HIS A 150 -6.35 24.08 20.60
CA HIS A 150 -5.42 25.17 20.87
C HIS A 150 -6.14 26.50 21.14
N SER A 151 -7.29 26.74 20.49
CA SER A 151 -8.09 27.96 20.70
C SER A 151 -8.63 28.11 22.14
N MET A 152 -8.76 26.99 22.86
CA MET A 152 -9.22 26.95 24.26
C MET A 152 -8.06 26.98 25.27
N ALA A 153 -6.82 27.15 24.82
CA ALA A 153 -5.65 27.19 25.69
C ALA A 153 -5.55 28.50 26.50
N ARG A 154 -4.76 28.46 27.58
CA ARG A 154 -4.49 29.62 28.44
C ARG A 154 -3.75 30.72 27.65
N PRO A 155 -3.90 32.00 28.02
CA PRO A 155 -3.18 33.09 27.36
C PRO A 155 -1.65 32.91 27.49
N PRO A 156 -0.87 33.43 26.53
CA PRO A 156 0.59 33.34 26.55
C PRO A 156 1.18 34.04 27.79
N PRO A 157 2.35 33.60 28.28
CA PRO A 157 3.00 34.21 29.44
C PRO A 157 3.49 35.62 29.12
N ARG A 158 3.58 36.48 30.14
CA ARG A 158 4.01 37.89 30.02
C ARG A 158 5.39 38.09 29.36
N THR A 159 6.26 37.09 29.46
CA THR A 159 7.63 37.10 28.89
C THR A 159 7.66 36.79 27.40
N MET A 160 6.56 36.29 26.83
CA MET A 160 6.40 36.03 25.39
C MET A 160 5.71 37.21 24.70
N THR A 161 6.22 38.41 24.98
CA THR A 161 5.83 39.68 24.33
C THR A 161 7.04 40.28 23.64
N LYS A 162 6.82 41.02 22.54
CA LYS A 162 7.90 41.67 21.78
C LYS A 162 8.79 42.55 22.66
N GLU A 163 8.20 43.39 23.50
CA GLU A 163 8.94 44.36 24.34
C GLU A 163 9.85 43.65 25.36
N TRP A 164 9.35 42.57 25.98
CA TRP A 164 10.15 41.76 26.91
C TRP A 164 11.32 41.07 26.20
N GLN A 165 11.08 40.59 24.98
CA GLN A 165 12.10 39.93 24.17
C GLN A 165 13.15 40.91 23.64
N GLU A 166 12.77 42.16 23.35
CA GLU A 166 13.70 43.23 23.00
C GLU A 166 14.53 43.69 24.20
N ALA A 167 13.92 43.85 25.38
CA ALA A 167 14.67 44.10 26.62
C ALA A 167 15.65 42.96 26.93
N THR A 168 15.26 41.71 26.68
CA THR A 168 16.15 40.54 26.82
C THR A 168 17.30 40.60 25.82
N ASN A 169 17.04 41.03 24.59
CA ASN A 169 18.08 41.24 23.58
C ASN A 169 19.10 42.32 24.00
N GLU A 170 18.63 43.43 24.57
CA GLU A 170 19.49 44.52 25.05
C GLU A 170 20.37 44.07 26.21
N TYR A 171 19.77 43.39 27.20
CA TYR A 171 20.50 42.76 28.29
C TYR A 171 21.58 41.81 27.74
N LEU A 172 21.22 40.83 26.92
CA LEU A 172 22.20 39.87 26.40
C LEU A 172 23.35 40.52 25.59
N LYS A 173 23.10 41.66 24.94
CA LYS A 173 24.14 42.48 24.31
C LYS A 173 25.03 43.18 25.34
N SER A 174 24.49 43.70 26.45
CA SER A 174 25.29 44.28 27.54
C SER A 174 26.20 43.24 28.20
N GLU A 175 25.72 42.02 28.44
CA GLU A 175 26.57 40.94 28.99
C GLU A 175 27.46 40.26 27.94
N LYS A 176 27.42 40.70 26.66
CA LYS A 176 28.18 40.11 25.55
C LYS A 176 27.92 38.60 25.40
N SER A 177 26.68 38.18 25.61
CA SER A 177 26.30 36.77 25.50
C SER A 177 26.38 36.28 24.05
N ASN A 178 27.03 35.14 23.84
CA ASN A 178 27.29 34.53 22.53
C ASN A 178 27.92 35.49 21.48
N PRO A 179 29.16 35.96 21.70
CA PRO A 179 29.81 36.95 20.83
C PRO A 179 30.26 36.40 19.47
N MET A 180 30.39 35.07 19.31
CA MET A 180 30.85 34.46 18.04
C MET A 180 29.73 34.27 17.00
N TYR A 181 28.58 33.75 17.43
CA TYR A 181 27.47 33.38 16.53
C TYR A 181 26.13 34.05 16.88
N GLY A 182 26.05 34.69 18.05
CA GLY A 182 24.80 35.17 18.62
C GLY A 182 24.59 36.67 18.43
N ILE A 183 23.63 37.19 19.20
CA ILE A 183 23.14 38.57 19.12
C ILE A 183 24.21 39.63 19.44
N SER A 184 25.25 39.25 20.19
CA SER A 184 26.32 40.15 20.61
C SER A 184 27.50 40.20 19.62
N ARG A 185 27.43 39.47 18.50
CA ARG A 185 28.49 39.51 17.49
C ARG A 185 28.53 40.87 16.77
N GLU A 186 29.72 41.29 16.38
CA GLU A 186 29.90 42.48 15.54
C GLU A 186 29.19 42.28 14.19
N GLY A 187 28.33 43.23 13.81
CA GLY A 187 27.53 43.12 12.58
C GLY A 187 26.36 42.13 12.62
N TYR A 188 25.81 41.80 13.81
CA TYR A 188 24.59 40.99 13.89
C TYR A 188 23.41 41.64 13.15
N THR A 189 22.82 40.91 12.20
CA THR A 189 21.61 41.29 11.46
C THR A 189 20.53 40.24 11.69
N GLY A 190 19.45 40.61 12.40
CA GLY A 190 18.34 39.72 12.69
C GLY A 190 17.49 40.20 13.88
N PRO A 191 16.30 39.59 14.08
CA PRO A 191 15.38 39.94 15.16
C PRO A 191 15.82 39.46 16.56
N GLY A 192 16.91 38.70 16.68
CA GLY A 192 17.36 38.16 17.96
C GLY A 192 16.37 37.15 18.54
N PHE A 193 16.04 37.30 19.82
CA PHE A 193 15.07 36.46 20.54
C PHE A 193 13.61 36.90 20.35
N VAL A 194 13.32 37.84 19.45
CA VAL A 194 11.94 38.29 19.17
C VAL A 194 11.21 37.26 18.32
N GLN A 195 10.20 36.62 18.92
CA GLN A 195 9.38 35.57 18.32
C GLN A 195 7.88 35.89 18.40
N SER A 196 7.49 36.78 19.30
CA SER A 196 6.11 37.04 19.67
C SER A 196 5.59 38.38 19.13
N LYS A 197 4.26 38.55 19.14
CA LYS A 197 3.61 39.82 18.81
C LYS A 197 3.80 40.83 19.96
N SER A 198 3.48 42.11 19.73
CA SER A 198 3.54 43.12 20.79
C SER A 198 2.54 42.82 21.91
N ALA A 199 2.86 43.25 23.14
CA ALA A 199 2.01 42.99 24.30
C ALA A 199 0.58 43.54 24.12
N LYS A 200 0.46 44.71 23.49
CA LYS A 200 -0.81 45.32 23.12
C LYS A 200 -1.64 44.43 22.18
N ALA A 201 -1.00 43.78 21.20
CA ALA A 201 -1.67 42.87 20.28
C ALA A 201 -2.09 41.54 20.93
N GLN A 202 -1.49 41.18 22.07
CA GLN A 202 -1.83 40.00 22.85
C GLN A 202 -2.78 40.30 24.02
N GLY A 203 -3.17 41.56 24.21
CA GLY A 203 -4.04 41.97 25.33
C GLY A 203 -3.36 41.88 26.70
N ILE A 204 -2.03 41.84 26.75
CA ILE A 204 -1.24 41.74 27.98
C ILE A 204 -0.88 43.17 28.43
N LYS A 205 -1.29 43.53 29.66
CA LYS A 205 -0.84 44.78 30.30
C LYS A 205 0.60 44.58 30.79
N LEU A 206 1.49 45.49 30.41
CA LEU A 206 2.91 45.46 30.78
C LEU A 206 3.21 46.19 32.09
N GLU A 207 2.34 47.11 32.50
CA GLU A 207 2.51 47.84 33.76
C GLU A 207 1.93 47.04 34.93
N PRO A 208 2.63 47.00 36.08
CA PRO A 208 2.06 46.47 37.30
C PRO A 208 0.88 47.35 37.73
N ASP A 209 -0.25 46.75 38.08
CA ASP A 209 -1.27 47.43 38.87
C ASP A 209 -0.61 47.73 40.24
N GLU A 210 -0.24 48.99 40.51
CA GLU A 210 0.27 49.48 41.81
C GLU A 210 -0.72 49.22 42.96
#